data_AF-A0A8J2SPD2-F1
#
_entry.id   AF-A0A8J2SPD2-F1
#
_cell.length_a   1.000
_cell.length_b   1.000
_cell.length_c   1.000
_cell.angle_alpha   90.00
_cell.angle_beta   90.00
_cell.angle_gamma   90.00
#
_symmetry.space_group_name_H-M   'P 1'
#
loop_
_entity.id
_entity.type
_entity.pdbx_description
1 polymer ?
#
loop_
_entity_poly.entity_id
_entity_poly.type
_entity_poly.pdbx_seq_one_letter_code
_entity_poly.pdbx_strand_id
1 'polypeptide(L)'
;MAPNKRPPTAAETQTLDAIRADLKTPFDEATHGDLLKRLWKAGLDGPFERRSQKWQLLGFQGADPTTDLRACKLLGLKTLVTFLETSPRHAEAILESRRITGDFDPRKPGFYPVACAGIEVTAFLCELCGLRGPNGAPPPAELPPSNRWAALVGTRTSFDECFAAVLRALDRRFDDERGDYMGFASVRDAVFADVREALDRGESTVERSLKLAPGAWGATKPDYAGYLDKLPASSRAKRLVAAWQRRYFVLRGAVIGVLKCDSSTRAEACGELRSLYRLTAASVVSVRRDRLVVENLERDGRSKLKLVVRGDDLEKWAAALERAVPQNFSDSGDESPVVDLDTS
;
A
#
# COMPACT_ATOMS: atom_id res chain seq x y z
N MET A 1 5.52 -32.48 9.42
CA MET A 1 4.81 -32.57 10.71
C MET A 1 4.24 -31.20 11.00
N ALA A 2 2.94 -31.08 11.29
CA ALA A 2 2.38 -29.85 11.81
C ALA A 2 3.06 -29.55 13.17
N PRO A 3 3.46 -28.31 13.46
CA PRO A 3 4.11 -28.01 14.74
C PRO A 3 3.17 -28.29 15.90
N ASN A 4 3.74 -28.80 17.00
CA ASN A 4 3.00 -29.08 18.21
C ASN A 4 2.34 -27.81 18.76
N LYS A 5 1.05 -27.91 19.06
CA LYS A 5 0.31 -26.88 19.80
C LYS A 5 0.86 -26.81 21.22
N ARG A 6 1.11 -25.59 21.71
CA ARG A 6 1.61 -25.35 23.07
C ARG A 6 0.93 -24.15 23.71
N PRO A 7 0.96 -24.00 25.04
CA PRO A 7 0.65 -22.72 25.67
C PRO A 7 1.66 -21.64 25.24
N PRO A 8 1.30 -20.34 25.35
CA PRO A 8 2.23 -19.24 25.14
C PRO A 8 3.33 -19.24 26.20
N THR A 9 4.53 -18.83 25.81
CA THR A 9 5.65 -18.56 26.74
C THR A 9 5.38 -17.30 27.55
N ALA A 10 6.15 -17.06 28.62
CA ALA A 10 6.00 -15.84 29.43
C ALA A 10 6.11 -14.54 28.60
N ALA A 11 7.02 -14.49 27.64
CA ALA A 11 7.19 -13.33 26.75
C ALA A 11 5.98 -13.14 25.81
N GLU A 12 5.49 -14.23 25.21
CA GLU A 12 4.29 -14.19 24.36
C GLU A 12 3.04 -13.81 25.16
N THR A 13 2.89 -14.31 26.40
CA THR A 13 1.82 -13.93 27.31
C THR A 13 1.86 -12.44 27.62
N GLN A 14 3.04 -11.86 27.89
CA GLN A 14 3.17 -10.42 28.12
C GLN A 14 2.72 -9.59 26.89
N THR A 15 3.11 -10.01 25.68
CA THR A 15 2.65 -9.37 24.44
C THR A 15 1.13 -9.52 24.26
N LEU A 16 0.56 -10.70 24.50
CA LEU A 16 -0.88 -10.96 24.42
C LEU A 16 -1.67 -10.12 25.42
N ASP A 17 -1.18 -9.96 26.64
CA ASP A 17 -1.83 -9.13 27.67
C ASP A 17 -1.78 -7.64 27.32
N ALA A 18 -0.69 -7.15 26.71
CA ALA A 18 -0.61 -5.79 26.20
C ALA A 18 -1.64 -5.56 25.07
N ILE A 19 -1.72 -6.48 24.10
CA ILE A 19 -2.72 -6.44 23.01
C ILE A 19 -4.14 -6.49 23.60
N ARG A 20 -4.38 -7.36 24.59
CA ARG A 20 -5.67 -7.50 25.26
C ARG A 20 -6.07 -6.23 26.02
N ALA A 21 -5.11 -5.56 26.66
CA ALA A 21 -5.36 -4.30 27.35
C ALA A 21 -5.82 -3.24 26.34
N ASP A 22 -5.08 -3.05 25.25
CA ASP A 22 -5.44 -2.09 24.20
C ASP A 22 -6.76 -2.43 23.51
N LEU A 23 -7.07 -3.72 23.32
CA LEU A 23 -8.35 -4.17 22.75
C LEU A 23 -9.55 -3.84 23.66
N LYS A 24 -9.32 -3.71 24.97
CA LYS A 24 -10.37 -3.39 25.96
C LYS A 24 -10.51 -1.90 26.21
N THR A 25 -9.44 -1.12 26.07
CA THR A 25 -9.39 0.32 26.35
C THR A 25 -10.16 1.12 25.30
N PRO A 26 -11.26 1.82 25.69
CA PRO A 26 -11.92 2.79 24.82
C PRO A 26 -10.97 3.93 24.43
N PHE A 27 -11.21 4.54 23.27
CA PHE A 27 -10.49 5.76 22.91
C PHE A 27 -10.85 6.88 23.89
N ASP A 28 -9.82 7.61 24.33
CA ASP A 28 -9.93 8.77 25.22
C ASP A 28 -9.07 9.88 24.62
N GLU A 29 -9.67 11.04 24.35
CA GLU A 29 -9.01 12.12 23.62
C GLU A 29 -7.82 12.71 24.40
N ALA A 30 -7.94 12.81 25.73
CA ALA A 30 -6.92 13.44 26.56
C ALA A 30 -5.62 12.62 26.59
N THR A 31 -5.74 11.29 26.59
CA THR A 31 -4.61 10.37 26.69
C THR A 31 -4.16 9.81 25.34
N HIS A 32 -5.07 9.68 24.37
CA HIS A 32 -4.81 9.01 23.10
C HIS A 32 -4.87 9.94 21.87
N GLY A 33 -5.22 11.22 22.03
CA GLY A 33 -5.34 12.17 20.92
C GLY A 33 -4.06 12.32 20.08
N ASP A 34 -2.88 12.08 20.65
CA ASP A 34 -1.62 12.06 19.91
C ASP A 34 -1.57 10.98 18.81
N LEU A 35 -2.23 9.83 19.03
CA LEU A 35 -2.28 8.77 18.01
C LEU A 35 -3.03 9.23 16.76
N LEU A 36 -4.09 10.03 16.90
CA LEU A 36 -4.78 10.61 15.74
C LEU A 36 -3.88 11.61 15.01
N LYS A 37 -3.11 12.42 15.74
CA LYS A 37 -2.14 13.36 15.13
C LYS A 37 -1.06 12.62 14.34
N ARG A 38 -0.55 11.52 14.89
CA ARG A 38 0.43 10.64 14.23
C ARG A 38 -0.16 9.99 12.98
N LEU A 39 -1.37 9.43 13.09
CA LEU A 39 -2.05 8.83 11.95
C LEU A 39 -2.27 9.84 10.82
N TRP A 40 -2.75 11.04 11.16
CA TRP A 40 -2.93 12.12 10.21
C TRP A 40 -1.61 12.48 9.53
N LYS A 41 -0.57 12.76 10.32
CA LYS A 41 0.75 13.13 9.80
C LYS A 41 1.34 12.08 8.86
N ALA A 42 1.08 10.80 9.13
CA ALA A 42 1.64 9.71 8.35
C ALA A 42 0.85 9.40 7.06
N GLY A 43 -0.43 9.79 6.96
CA GLY A 43 -1.30 9.42 5.84
C GLY A 43 -1.95 10.58 5.08
N LEU A 44 -1.95 11.80 5.62
CA LEU A 44 -2.66 12.96 5.08
C LEU A 44 -1.77 14.20 5.02
N ASP A 45 -2.05 15.04 4.03
CA ASP A 45 -1.37 16.32 3.83
C ASP A 45 -2.04 17.45 4.63
N GLY A 46 -1.20 18.37 5.11
CA GLY A 46 -1.63 19.60 5.80
C GLY A 46 -1.74 19.47 7.33
N PRO A 47 -2.15 20.56 8.01
CA PRO A 47 -2.23 20.59 9.48
C PRO A 47 -3.28 19.60 9.99
N PHE A 48 -3.07 19.08 11.21
CA PHE A 48 -3.99 18.15 11.85
C PHE A 48 -5.36 18.78 12.11
N GLU A 49 -6.42 18.08 11.68
CA GLU A 49 -7.81 18.43 11.96
C GLU A 49 -8.49 17.25 12.66
N ARG A 50 -8.92 17.44 13.92
CA ARG A 50 -9.52 16.35 14.71
C ARG A 50 -10.77 15.76 14.06
N ARG A 51 -11.62 16.62 13.47
CA ARG A 51 -12.79 16.22 12.68
C ARG A 51 -12.69 16.83 11.29
N SER A 52 -12.62 16.00 10.26
CA SER A 52 -12.41 16.45 8.87
C SER A 52 -12.83 15.38 7.88
N GLN A 53 -13.38 15.78 6.73
CA GLN A 53 -13.70 14.82 5.66
C GLN A 53 -12.45 14.12 5.10
N LYS A 54 -11.25 14.69 5.30
CA LYS A 54 -9.98 14.08 4.89
C LYS A 54 -9.73 12.71 5.52
N TRP A 55 -10.35 12.38 6.66
CA TRP A 55 -10.27 11.02 7.23
C TRP A 55 -10.80 9.94 6.26
N GLN A 56 -11.74 10.28 5.39
CA GLN A 56 -12.24 9.37 4.35
C GLN A 56 -11.17 9.02 3.30
N LEU A 57 -10.15 9.87 3.10
CA LEU A 57 -9.01 9.57 2.23
C LEU A 57 -8.14 8.43 2.79
N LEU A 58 -8.21 8.17 4.10
CA LEU A 58 -7.61 6.97 4.72
C LEU A 58 -8.57 5.77 4.73
N GLY A 59 -9.82 5.96 4.32
CA GLY A 59 -10.86 4.93 4.34
C GLY A 59 -11.60 4.81 5.67
N PHE A 60 -11.70 5.88 6.48
CA PHE A 60 -12.69 5.96 7.56
C PHE A 60 -14.08 6.28 7.01
N GLN A 61 -15.16 5.91 7.72
CA GLN A 61 -16.53 6.10 7.21
C GLN A 61 -17.00 7.57 7.26
N GLY A 62 -16.41 8.38 8.14
CA GLY A 62 -16.86 9.75 8.35
C GLY A 62 -15.75 10.68 8.80
N ALA A 63 -16.17 11.90 9.17
CA ALA A 63 -15.24 12.94 9.60
C ALA A 63 -14.64 12.70 10.99
N ASP A 64 -15.11 11.71 11.74
CA ASP A 64 -14.58 11.33 13.05
C ASP A 64 -14.14 9.86 13.05
N PRO A 65 -12.82 9.57 12.97
CA PRO A 65 -12.29 8.22 12.87
C PRO A 65 -12.59 7.35 14.10
N THR A 66 -12.89 7.98 15.24
CA THR A 66 -13.18 7.24 16.49
C THR A 66 -14.47 6.44 16.42
N THR A 67 -15.38 6.81 15.50
CA THR A 67 -16.66 6.11 15.30
C THR A 67 -16.49 4.72 14.68
N ASP A 68 -15.39 4.51 13.95
CA ASP A 68 -15.03 3.23 13.30
C ASP A 68 -14.28 2.28 14.25
N LEU A 69 -13.73 2.78 15.36
CA LEU A 69 -12.90 1.99 16.29
C LEU A 69 -13.72 1.03 17.17
N ARG A 70 -15.00 0.78 16.93
CA ARG A 70 -15.86 -0.01 17.85
C ARG A 70 -15.34 -1.44 18.06
N ALA A 71 -14.90 -2.09 16.99
CA ALA A 71 -14.51 -3.51 17.03
C ALA A 71 -13.14 -3.77 17.66
N CYS A 72 -12.23 -2.78 17.62
CA CYS A 72 -10.83 -2.95 18.05
C CYS A 72 -10.33 -1.86 19.00
N LYS A 73 -11.17 -0.86 19.31
CA LYS A 73 -10.91 0.27 20.20
C LYS A 73 -9.53 0.89 19.98
N LEU A 74 -8.77 1.10 21.05
CA LEU A 74 -7.43 1.67 20.99
C LEU A 74 -6.46 0.84 20.15
N LEU A 75 -6.55 -0.50 20.21
CA LEU A 75 -5.70 -1.39 19.42
C LEU A 75 -5.85 -1.14 17.91
N GLY A 76 -7.08 -0.93 17.42
CA GLY A 76 -7.34 -0.63 16.00
C GLY A 76 -6.59 0.62 15.54
N LEU A 77 -6.62 1.68 16.36
CA LEU A 77 -5.90 2.93 16.07
C LEU A 77 -4.38 2.74 16.11
N LYS A 78 -3.85 2.09 17.15
CA LYS A 78 -2.41 1.84 17.29
C LYS A 78 -1.86 1.02 16.13
N THR A 79 -2.60 0.01 15.68
CA THR A 79 -2.17 -0.86 14.58
C THR A 79 -2.12 -0.08 13.25
N LEU A 80 -3.12 0.76 12.97
CA LEU A 80 -3.11 1.65 11.79
C LEU A 80 -1.93 2.65 11.83
N VAL A 81 -1.69 3.30 12.98
CA VAL A 81 -0.55 4.22 13.16
C VAL A 81 0.76 3.50 12.89
N THR A 82 0.94 2.33 13.52
CA THR A 82 2.17 1.55 13.40
C THR A 82 2.39 1.10 11.96
N PHE A 83 1.35 0.67 11.25
CA PHE A 83 1.45 0.32 9.84
C PHE A 83 1.92 1.48 8.97
N LEU A 84 1.32 2.67 9.14
CA LEU A 84 1.69 3.86 8.36
C LEU A 84 3.11 4.35 8.67
N GLU A 85 3.58 4.22 9.92
CA GLU A 85 4.90 4.69 10.33
C GLU A 85 6.04 3.69 10.06
N THR A 86 5.78 2.39 10.23
CA THR A 86 6.81 1.34 10.10
C THR A 86 6.87 0.76 8.70
N SER A 87 5.75 0.77 7.97
CA SER A 87 5.63 0.29 6.59
C SER A 87 5.14 1.40 5.63
N PRO A 88 5.71 2.63 5.67
CA PRO A 88 5.16 3.79 4.97
C PRO A 88 5.03 3.57 3.47
N ARG A 89 5.98 2.83 2.89
CA ARG A 89 5.96 2.46 1.47
C ARG A 89 4.74 1.61 1.09
N HIS A 90 4.37 0.65 1.93
CA HIS A 90 3.21 -0.21 1.66
C HIS A 90 1.92 0.55 1.94
N ALA A 91 1.88 1.32 3.02
CA ALA A 91 0.73 2.14 3.36
C ALA A 91 0.42 3.16 2.26
N GLU A 92 1.42 3.90 1.79
CA GLU A 92 1.27 4.88 0.71
C GLU A 92 0.77 4.24 -0.59
N ALA A 93 1.33 3.09 -0.98
CA ALA A 93 0.91 2.37 -2.19
C ALA A 93 -0.57 1.97 -2.13
N ILE A 94 -0.98 1.36 -1.02
CA ILE A 94 -2.37 0.92 -0.81
C ILE A 94 -3.28 2.15 -0.81
N LEU A 95 -2.99 3.15 0.04
CA LEU A 95 -3.82 4.35 0.18
C LEU A 95 -4.01 5.07 -1.16
N GLU A 96 -2.96 5.25 -1.95
CA GLU A 96 -3.08 5.92 -3.25
C GLU A 96 -3.90 5.09 -4.24
N SER A 97 -3.66 3.77 -4.32
CA SER A 97 -4.40 2.89 -5.24
C SER A 97 -5.90 2.76 -4.90
N ARG A 98 -6.27 2.99 -3.63
CA ARG A 98 -7.65 2.93 -3.14
C ARG A 98 -8.29 4.30 -3.00
N ARG A 99 -7.69 5.37 -3.53
CA ARG A 99 -8.37 6.68 -3.58
C ARG A 99 -9.48 6.66 -4.61
N ILE A 100 -10.61 7.28 -4.27
CA ILE A 100 -11.67 7.56 -5.23
C ILE A 100 -11.25 8.76 -6.06
N THR A 101 -11.01 8.54 -7.36
CA THR A 101 -10.82 9.60 -8.35
C THR A 101 -12.13 9.79 -9.12
N GLY A 102 -12.88 10.86 -8.81
CA GLY A 102 -14.18 11.16 -9.40
C GLY A 102 -15.36 10.73 -8.53
N ASP A 103 -16.52 10.49 -9.16
CA ASP A 103 -17.71 10.07 -8.43
C ASP A 103 -17.57 8.64 -7.90
N PHE A 104 -18.09 8.42 -6.69
CA PHE A 104 -18.11 7.10 -6.08
C PHE A 104 -19.15 6.22 -6.77
N ASP A 105 -18.68 5.11 -7.34
CA ASP A 105 -19.52 4.01 -7.83
C ASP A 105 -19.13 2.73 -7.08
N PRO A 106 -20.01 2.15 -6.25
CA PRO A 106 -19.71 0.94 -5.48
C PRO A 106 -19.48 -0.31 -6.35
N ARG A 107 -19.82 -0.28 -7.64
CA ARG A 107 -19.57 -1.36 -8.61
C ARG A 107 -18.33 -1.14 -9.46
N LYS A 108 -17.72 0.06 -9.39
CA LYS A 108 -16.45 0.32 -10.06
C LYS A 108 -15.32 -0.39 -9.30
N PRO A 109 -14.54 -1.25 -9.97
CA PRO A 109 -13.42 -1.91 -9.32
C PRO A 109 -12.39 -0.94 -8.77
N GLY A 110 -11.72 -1.34 -7.69
CA GLY A 110 -10.50 -0.70 -7.20
C GLY A 110 -10.64 0.04 -5.87
N PHE A 111 -11.85 0.33 -5.39
CA PHE A 111 -12.05 1.00 -4.10
C PHE A 111 -12.48 0.04 -2.98
N TYR A 112 -11.81 0.14 -1.83
CA TYR A 112 -12.32 -0.31 -0.54
C TYR A 112 -11.81 0.63 0.58
N PRO A 113 -12.53 0.75 1.72
CA PRO A 113 -12.12 1.64 2.80
C PRO A 113 -10.95 1.05 3.59
N VAL A 114 -9.72 1.50 3.29
CA VAL A 114 -8.46 0.94 3.84
C VAL A 114 -8.40 0.94 5.37
N ALA A 115 -8.78 2.04 6.04
CA ALA A 115 -8.78 2.08 7.51
C ALA A 115 -9.79 1.10 8.13
N CYS A 116 -11.02 1.02 7.59
CA CYS A 116 -11.99 0.02 8.02
C CYS A 116 -11.49 -1.41 7.79
N ALA A 117 -10.92 -1.69 6.61
CA ALA A 117 -10.29 -2.97 6.30
C ALA A 117 -9.17 -3.32 7.29
N GLY A 118 -8.31 -2.35 7.65
CA GLY A 118 -7.29 -2.52 8.67
C GLY A 118 -7.89 -2.84 10.05
N ILE A 119 -8.96 -2.17 10.46
CA ILE A 119 -9.64 -2.49 11.72
C ILE A 119 -10.17 -3.93 11.73
N GLU A 120 -10.69 -4.41 10.60
CA GLU A 120 -11.11 -5.81 10.42
C GLU A 120 -9.93 -6.79 10.45
N VAL A 121 -8.80 -6.47 9.82
CA VAL A 121 -7.57 -7.27 9.90
C VAL A 121 -7.08 -7.37 11.35
N THR A 122 -7.11 -6.26 12.10
CA THR A 122 -6.77 -6.24 13.53
C THR A 122 -7.70 -7.17 14.32
N ALA A 123 -8.99 -7.17 13.97
CA ALA A 123 -9.97 -8.04 14.60
C ALA A 123 -9.68 -9.52 14.35
N PHE A 124 -9.41 -9.86 13.10
CA PHE A 124 -9.05 -11.20 12.69
C PHE A 124 -7.77 -11.71 13.36
N LEU A 125 -6.72 -10.88 13.45
CA LEU A 125 -5.49 -11.28 14.16
C LEU A 125 -5.75 -11.53 15.66
N CYS A 126 -6.61 -10.74 16.29
CA CYS A 126 -7.04 -10.98 17.67
C CYS A 126 -7.81 -12.30 17.82
N GLU A 127 -8.62 -12.69 16.85
CA GLU A 127 -9.28 -14.01 16.82
C GLU A 127 -8.26 -15.14 16.74
N LEU A 128 -7.25 -15.00 15.87
CA LEU A 128 -6.19 -15.99 15.75
C LEU A 128 -5.36 -16.14 17.03
N CYS A 129 -5.22 -15.05 17.80
CA CYS A 129 -4.61 -15.03 19.12
C CYS A 129 -5.52 -15.57 20.25
N GLY A 130 -6.80 -15.85 19.97
CA GLY A 130 -7.77 -16.25 21.00
C GLY A 130 -8.21 -15.10 21.94
N LEU A 131 -7.94 -13.85 21.57
CA LEU A 131 -8.29 -12.66 22.36
C LEU A 131 -9.74 -12.17 22.10
N ARG A 132 -10.38 -12.69 21.06
CA ARG A 132 -11.82 -12.62 20.83
C ARG A 132 -12.29 -13.89 20.12
N GLY A 133 -13.58 -14.19 20.19
CA GLY A 133 -14.22 -15.22 19.37
C GLY A 133 -14.71 -14.66 18.02
N PRO A 134 -15.07 -15.56 17.07
CA PRO A 134 -15.60 -15.17 15.76
C PRO A 134 -16.77 -14.19 15.88
N ASN A 135 -16.85 -13.22 14.97
CA ASN A 135 -17.91 -12.21 14.92
C ASN A 135 -18.06 -11.39 16.23
N GLY A 136 -16.97 -11.24 16.99
CA GLY A 136 -16.98 -10.47 18.24
C GLY A 136 -17.51 -11.24 19.46
N ALA A 137 -17.65 -12.56 19.37
CA ALA A 137 -17.98 -13.38 20.53
C ALA A 137 -16.92 -13.23 21.65
N PRO A 138 -17.29 -13.46 22.93
CA PRO A 138 -16.34 -13.42 24.03
C PRO A 138 -15.17 -14.40 23.80
N PRO A 139 -13.93 -14.05 24.20
CA PRO A 139 -12.83 -14.99 24.19
C PRO A 139 -13.07 -16.16 25.15
N PRO A 140 -12.42 -17.32 24.94
CA PRO A 140 -12.44 -18.41 25.91
C PRO A 140 -11.85 -17.95 27.26
N ALA A 141 -12.26 -18.62 28.35
CA ALA A 141 -11.77 -18.32 29.69
C ALA A 141 -10.25 -18.49 29.81
N GLU A 142 -9.71 -19.48 29.11
CA GLU A 142 -8.27 -19.74 28.99
C GLU A 142 -7.87 -19.81 27.52
N LEU A 143 -6.66 -19.34 27.21
CA LEU A 143 -6.14 -19.40 25.85
C LEU A 143 -5.80 -20.85 25.47
N PRO A 144 -6.40 -21.41 24.41
CA PRO A 144 -6.12 -22.78 24.00
C PRO A 144 -4.68 -22.90 23.49
N PRO A 145 -4.03 -24.08 23.66
CA PRO A 145 -2.75 -24.34 23.04
C PRO A 145 -2.79 -24.09 21.53
N SER A 146 -1.78 -23.39 21.02
CA SER A 146 -1.68 -23.01 19.61
C SER A 146 -0.25 -23.20 19.12
N ASN A 147 -0.09 -23.41 17.82
CA ASN A 147 1.19 -23.40 17.13
C ASN A 147 1.49 -22.04 16.47
N ARG A 148 0.55 -21.08 16.57
CA ARG A 148 0.61 -19.78 15.89
C ARG A 148 1.41 -18.72 16.65
N TRP A 149 1.81 -18.99 17.90
CA TRP A 149 2.40 -17.97 18.79
C TRP A 149 3.67 -17.34 18.24
N ALA A 150 4.58 -18.15 17.71
CA ALA A 150 5.84 -17.65 17.16
C ALA A 150 5.60 -16.64 16.01
N ALA A 151 4.59 -16.89 15.17
CA ALA A 151 4.26 -16.02 14.05
C ALA A 151 3.50 -14.76 14.48
N LEU A 152 2.54 -14.89 15.41
CA LEU A 152 1.65 -13.78 15.80
C LEU A 152 2.25 -12.86 16.87
N VAL A 153 3.01 -13.41 17.81
CA VAL A 153 3.47 -12.71 19.03
C VAL A 153 4.88 -13.15 19.49
N GLY A 154 5.66 -13.81 18.63
CA GLY A 154 6.99 -14.32 18.97
C GLY A 154 8.01 -13.21 19.28
N THR A 155 7.81 -12.04 18.69
CA THR A 155 8.56 -10.80 18.94
C THR A 155 7.58 -9.66 19.28
N ARG A 156 8.12 -8.53 19.73
CA ARG A 156 7.32 -7.31 19.96
C ARG A 156 6.72 -6.71 18.69
N THR A 157 7.24 -7.06 17.51
CA THR A 157 6.79 -6.55 16.20
C THR A 157 5.97 -7.56 15.40
N SER A 158 5.89 -8.82 15.86
CA SER A 158 5.24 -9.91 15.12
C SER A 158 3.79 -9.62 14.76
N PHE A 159 3.04 -8.98 15.67
CA PHE A 159 1.63 -8.63 15.42
C PHE A 159 1.51 -7.58 14.31
N ASP A 160 2.35 -6.55 14.35
CA ASP A 160 2.37 -5.47 13.35
C ASP A 160 2.85 -5.96 11.98
N GLU A 161 3.85 -6.85 11.96
CA GLU A 161 4.34 -7.53 10.76
C GLU A 161 3.25 -8.42 10.15
N CYS A 162 2.52 -9.18 10.97
CA CYS A 162 1.37 -9.96 10.53
C CYS A 162 0.27 -9.05 9.96
N PHE A 163 -0.02 -7.93 10.63
CA PHE A 163 -0.99 -6.96 10.14
C PHE A 163 -0.61 -6.45 8.75
N ALA A 164 0.63 -5.99 8.58
CA ALA A 164 1.12 -5.49 7.30
C ALA A 164 1.06 -6.58 6.21
N ALA A 165 1.42 -7.82 6.54
CA ALA A 165 1.36 -8.95 5.62
C ALA A 165 -0.08 -9.26 5.19
N VAL A 166 -1.02 -9.34 6.13
CA VAL A 166 -2.43 -9.65 5.82
C VAL A 166 -3.07 -8.54 5.00
N LEU A 167 -2.85 -7.27 5.36
CA LEU A 167 -3.40 -6.15 4.62
C LEU A 167 -2.85 -6.08 3.18
N ARG A 168 -1.55 -6.40 3.01
CA ARG A 168 -0.97 -6.58 1.67
C ARG A 168 -1.64 -7.74 0.94
N ALA A 169 -1.75 -8.93 1.52
CA ALA A 169 -2.40 -10.04 0.81
C ALA A 169 -3.85 -9.75 0.42
N LEU A 170 -4.59 -9.04 1.28
CA LEU A 170 -5.93 -8.54 0.98
C LEU A 170 -5.92 -7.66 -0.26
N ASP A 171 -5.07 -6.63 -0.25
CA ASP A 171 -4.96 -5.67 -1.33
C ASP A 171 -4.60 -6.31 -2.68
N ARG A 172 -3.72 -7.33 -2.67
CA ARG A 172 -3.36 -8.10 -3.87
C ARG A 172 -4.53 -8.84 -4.43
N ARG A 173 -5.17 -9.62 -3.57
CA ARG A 173 -6.27 -10.49 -3.99
C ARG A 173 -7.43 -9.67 -4.51
N PHE A 174 -7.67 -8.50 -3.89
CA PHE A 174 -8.67 -7.56 -4.35
C PHE A 174 -8.43 -7.13 -5.80
N ASP A 175 -7.20 -6.81 -6.19
CA ASP A 175 -6.89 -6.48 -7.59
C ASP A 175 -6.92 -7.68 -8.53
N ASP A 176 -6.37 -8.82 -8.09
CA ASP A 176 -6.36 -10.05 -8.87
C ASP A 176 -7.80 -10.46 -9.26
N GLU A 177 -8.75 -10.26 -8.34
CA GLU A 177 -10.19 -10.54 -8.54
C GLU A 177 -10.96 -9.36 -9.16
N ARG A 178 -10.30 -8.24 -9.46
CA ARG A 178 -10.95 -6.97 -9.90
C ARG A 178 -12.11 -6.57 -8.97
N GLY A 179 -11.86 -6.63 -7.67
CA GLY A 179 -12.84 -6.37 -6.62
C GLY A 179 -13.44 -4.97 -6.70
N ASP A 180 -14.73 -4.90 -6.44
CA ASP A 180 -15.48 -3.66 -6.18
C ASP A 180 -15.84 -3.57 -4.69
N TYR A 181 -16.48 -2.47 -4.29
CA TYR A 181 -16.85 -2.26 -2.89
C TYR A 181 -17.77 -3.36 -2.35
N MET A 182 -18.67 -3.89 -3.19
CA MET A 182 -19.63 -4.93 -2.80
C MET A 182 -18.97 -6.31 -2.63
N GLY A 183 -17.94 -6.60 -3.43
CA GLY A 183 -17.19 -7.85 -3.41
C GLY A 183 -16.11 -7.94 -2.34
N PHE A 184 -15.81 -6.83 -1.64
CA PHE A 184 -14.73 -6.76 -0.64
C PHE A 184 -14.81 -7.87 0.42
N ALA A 185 -16.01 -8.14 0.95
CA ALA A 185 -16.20 -9.15 1.99
C ALA A 185 -15.75 -10.55 1.54
N SER A 186 -16.03 -10.92 0.28
CA SER A 186 -15.62 -12.21 -0.29
C SER A 186 -14.10 -12.31 -0.38
N VAL A 187 -13.44 -11.26 -0.87
CA VAL A 187 -11.97 -11.20 -0.96
C VAL A 187 -11.34 -11.31 0.43
N ARG A 188 -11.84 -10.52 1.39
CA ARG A 188 -11.39 -10.53 2.79
C ARG A 188 -11.50 -11.92 3.39
N ASP A 189 -12.67 -12.54 3.31
CA ASP A 189 -12.94 -13.83 3.94
C ASP A 189 -12.04 -14.93 3.37
N ALA A 190 -11.79 -14.89 2.07
CA ALA A 190 -10.90 -15.83 1.42
C ALA A 190 -9.44 -15.64 1.84
N VAL A 191 -8.95 -14.39 1.97
CA VAL A 191 -7.60 -14.12 2.50
C VAL A 191 -7.49 -14.53 3.97
N PHE A 192 -8.50 -14.28 4.79
CA PHE A 192 -8.50 -14.70 6.19
C PHE A 192 -8.49 -16.22 6.33
N ALA A 193 -9.17 -16.95 5.44
CA ALA A 193 -9.09 -18.39 5.36
C ALA A 193 -7.66 -18.87 5.01
N ASP A 194 -7.03 -18.28 3.98
CA ASP A 194 -5.66 -18.63 3.55
C ASP A 194 -4.65 -18.40 4.69
N VAL A 195 -4.74 -17.26 5.39
CA VAL A 195 -3.86 -16.92 6.53
C VAL A 195 -4.05 -17.90 7.68
N ARG A 196 -5.30 -18.24 8.00
CA ARG A 196 -5.61 -19.20 9.06
C ARG A 196 -5.02 -20.57 8.75
N GLU A 197 -5.23 -21.06 7.52
CA GLU A 197 -4.69 -22.36 7.08
C GLU A 197 -3.16 -22.36 7.12
N ALA A 198 -2.52 -21.32 6.61
CA ALA A 198 -1.06 -21.17 6.64
C ALA A 198 -0.48 -21.23 8.05
N LEU A 199 -1.08 -20.49 8.98
CA LEU A 199 -0.65 -20.48 10.38
C LEU A 199 -0.92 -21.83 11.06
N ASP A 200 -2.02 -22.52 10.73
CA ASP A 200 -2.32 -23.86 11.25
C ASP A 200 -1.34 -24.92 10.75
N ARG A 201 -0.82 -24.78 9.53
CA ARG A 201 0.29 -25.61 9.02
C ARG A 201 1.62 -25.33 9.71
N GLY A 202 1.73 -24.23 10.46
CA GLY A 202 2.90 -23.95 11.27
C GLY A 202 3.96 -23.07 10.62
N GLU A 203 3.57 -22.28 9.63
CA GLU A 203 4.49 -21.41 8.96
C GLU A 203 5.00 -20.32 9.91
N SER A 204 6.32 -20.15 9.99
CA SER A 204 6.97 -19.27 10.98
C SER A 204 6.74 -17.78 10.72
N THR A 205 6.36 -17.41 9.49
CA THR A 205 6.14 -16.03 9.04
C THR A 205 4.99 -15.99 8.04
N VAL A 206 3.98 -15.17 8.31
CA VAL A 206 2.77 -15.02 7.47
C VAL A 206 3.10 -14.58 6.04
N GLU A 207 4.13 -13.74 5.85
CA GLU A 207 4.53 -13.26 4.52
C GLU A 207 4.91 -14.39 3.56
N ARG A 208 5.70 -15.36 4.03
CA ARG A 208 6.18 -16.49 3.22
C ARG A 208 5.02 -17.35 2.75
N SER A 209 4.03 -17.55 3.61
CA SER A 209 2.82 -18.33 3.34
C SER A 209 1.94 -17.69 2.28
N LEU A 210 1.81 -16.38 2.37
CA LEU A 210 1.01 -15.58 1.45
C LEU A 210 1.74 -15.28 0.13
N LYS A 211 2.94 -15.86 -0.04
CA LYS A 211 3.85 -15.65 -1.19
C LYS A 211 4.13 -14.16 -1.42
N LEU A 212 4.14 -13.38 -0.35
CA LEU A 212 4.52 -11.97 -0.40
C LEU A 212 6.04 -11.90 -0.46
N ALA A 213 6.60 -11.26 -1.49
CA ALA A 213 8.03 -11.03 -1.50
C ALA A 213 8.38 -10.00 -0.40
N PRO A 214 9.44 -10.24 0.38
CA PRO A 214 9.95 -9.27 1.35
C PRO A 214 10.19 -7.94 0.65
N GLY A 215 9.51 -6.88 1.10
CA GLY A 215 9.60 -5.54 0.52
C GLY A 215 8.87 -5.29 -0.81
N ALA A 216 8.07 -6.24 -1.33
CA ALA A 216 7.19 -6.02 -2.50
C ALA A 216 6.34 -4.76 -2.31
N TRP A 217 6.51 -3.77 -3.18
CA TRP A 217 5.84 -2.48 -3.04
C TRP A 217 4.35 -2.60 -3.39
N GLY A 218 3.51 -2.67 -2.36
CA GLY A 218 2.10 -2.96 -2.55
C GLY A 218 1.90 -4.38 -3.05
N ALA A 219 0.67 -4.83 -2.94
CA ALA A 219 0.32 -6.18 -3.32
C ALA A 219 -0.44 -6.17 -4.67
N THR A 220 -0.70 -4.98 -5.20
CA THR A 220 -1.37 -4.74 -6.47
C THR A 220 -0.59 -5.33 -7.67
N LYS A 221 -1.28 -5.77 -8.71
CA LYS A 221 -0.66 -5.90 -10.03
C LYS A 221 -0.30 -4.49 -10.50
N PRO A 222 0.89 -4.23 -11.06
CA PRO A 222 1.20 -2.89 -11.52
C PRO A 222 0.27 -2.48 -12.68
N ASP A 223 -0.09 -1.20 -12.74
CA ASP A 223 -0.86 -0.65 -13.88
C ASP A 223 -0.12 -0.90 -15.18
N TYR A 224 1.20 -0.73 -15.12
CA TYR A 224 2.12 -1.20 -16.12
C TYR A 224 3.55 -1.30 -15.56
N ALA A 225 4.37 -2.15 -16.15
CA ALA A 225 5.78 -2.27 -15.82
C ALA A 225 6.56 -2.54 -17.10
N GLY A 226 7.77 -2.00 -17.17
CA GLY A 226 8.57 -2.06 -18.38
C GLY A 226 9.83 -1.23 -18.25
N TYR A 227 10.68 -1.28 -19.28
CA TYR A 227 11.95 -0.57 -19.25
C TYR A 227 11.79 0.90 -19.66
N LEU A 228 12.32 1.80 -18.84
CA LEU A 228 12.38 3.25 -19.13
C LEU A 228 13.80 3.78 -19.02
N ASP A 229 14.06 4.87 -19.73
CA ASP A 229 15.32 5.61 -19.67
C ASP A 229 15.19 6.78 -18.68
N LYS A 230 16.11 6.85 -17.71
CA LYS A 230 16.19 7.96 -16.76
C LYS A 230 17.00 9.11 -17.36
N LEU A 231 16.41 10.30 -17.53
CA LEU A 231 17.12 11.49 -18.00
C LEU A 231 17.69 12.35 -16.86
N PRO A 232 18.83 13.03 -17.09
CA PRO A 232 19.42 13.95 -16.12
C PRO A 232 18.51 15.16 -15.87
N ALA A 233 18.40 15.58 -14.61
CA ALA A 233 17.55 16.68 -14.15
C ALA A 233 18.03 18.08 -14.57
N SER A 234 19.21 18.21 -15.19
CA SER A 234 19.70 19.49 -15.72
C SER A 234 20.73 19.32 -16.85
N SER A 235 20.88 20.36 -17.67
CA SER A 235 21.90 20.46 -18.72
C SER A 235 23.34 20.39 -18.18
N ARG A 236 23.58 20.87 -16.96
CA ARG A 236 24.88 20.78 -16.27
C ARG A 236 25.24 19.35 -15.86
N ALA A 237 24.23 18.49 -15.64
CA ALA A 237 24.40 17.07 -15.36
C ALA A 237 24.56 16.19 -16.61
N LYS A 238 24.25 16.70 -17.82
CA LYS A 238 24.41 15.97 -19.09
C LYS A 238 25.86 15.57 -19.39
N ARG A 239 26.84 16.41 -19.05
CA ARG A 239 28.28 16.16 -19.32
C ARG A 239 28.92 15.21 -18.32
N LEU A 240 28.34 15.06 -17.13
CA LEU A 240 28.90 14.24 -16.06
C LEU A 240 28.51 12.78 -16.17
N VAL A 241 27.60 12.41 -17.09
CA VAL A 241 27.20 11.01 -17.16
C VAL A 241 26.90 10.50 -18.56
N ALA A 242 27.95 9.95 -19.16
CA ALA A 242 27.96 9.22 -20.42
C ALA A 242 27.28 7.82 -20.35
N ALA A 243 26.54 7.51 -19.28
CA ALA A 243 25.86 6.24 -19.10
C ALA A 243 24.69 6.37 -18.11
N TRP A 244 23.49 6.74 -18.56
CA TRP A 244 22.29 6.64 -17.71
C TRP A 244 21.35 5.57 -18.24
N GLN A 245 21.17 4.57 -17.37
CA GLN A 245 20.82 3.20 -17.68
C GLN A 245 19.32 3.01 -17.84
N ARG A 246 18.94 2.30 -18.89
CA ARG A 246 17.63 1.65 -19.03
C ARG A 246 17.38 0.80 -17.78
N ARG A 247 16.30 1.07 -17.04
CA ARG A 247 15.91 0.32 -15.83
C ARG A 247 14.49 -0.17 -15.95
N TYR A 248 14.16 -1.24 -15.23
CA TYR A 248 12.78 -1.73 -15.17
C TYR A 248 11.99 -0.91 -14.14
N PHE A 249 11.01 -0.14 -14.63
CA PHE A 249 10.13 0.68 -13.82
C PHE A 249 8.76 0.04 -13.68
N VAL A 250 8.10 0.38 -12.58
CA VAL A 250 6.78 -0.12 -12.21
C VAL A 250 5.91 1.08 -11.88
N LEU A 251 4.76 1.22 -12.54
CA LEU A 251 3.72 2.21 -12.31
C LEU A 251 2.56 1.59 -11.53
N ARG A 252 2.13 2.27 -10.47
CA ARG A 252 1.01 1.92 -9.60
C ARG A 252 0.32 3.20 -9.11
N GLY A 253 -0.90 3.45 -9.57
CA GLY A 253 -1.60 4.71 -9.41
C GLY A 253 -0.71 5.88 -9.82
N ALA A 254 -0.62 6.89 -8.96
CA ALA A 254 0.25 8.04 -9.17
C ALA A 254 1.72 7.81 -8.77
N VAL A 255 2.19 6.57 -8.57
CA VAL A 255 3.56 6.29 -8.12
C VAL A 255 4.34 5.43 -9.12
N ILE A 256 5.58 5.83 -9.38
CA ILE A 256 6.54 5.13 -10.23
C ILE A 256 7.78 4.76 -9.42
N GLY A 257 8.19 3.50 -9.45
CA GLY A 257 9.41 3.01 -8.78
C GLY A 257 10.30 2.17 -9.67
N VAL A 258 11.58 2.04 -9.30
CA VAL A 258 12.57 1.20 -10.00
C VAL A 258 12.62 -0.17 -9.34
N LEU A 259 12.53 -1.26 -10.10
CA LEU A 259 12.68 -2.61 -9.56
C LEU A 259 14.11 -2.85 -9.04
N LYS A 260 14.26 -3.41 -7.83
CA LYS A 260 15.57 -3.65 -7.20
C LYS A 260 16.41 -4.71 -7.92
N CYS A 261 15.79 -5.64 -8.66
CA CYS A 261 16.46 -6.68 -9.43
C CYS A 261 16.06 -6.57 -10.91
N ASP A 262 17.05 -6.41 -11.81
CA ASP A 262 16.84 -6.33 -13.27
C ASP A 262 16.55 -7.72 -13.91
N SER A 263 16.30 -8.77 -13.11
CA SER A 263 15.99 -10.09 -13.67
C SER A 263 14.55 -10.09 -14.23
N SER A 264 14.44 -10.11 -15.56
CA SER A 264 13.20 -10.34 -16.30
C SER A 264 12.46 -11.63 -15.89
N THR A 265 13.15 -12.55 -15.23
CA THR A 265 12.58 -13.77 -14.66
C THR A 265 12.27 -13.60 -13.18
N ARG A 266 10.96 -13.62 -12.85
CA ARG A 266 10.35 -13.72 -11.51
C ARG A 266 10.45 -12.49 -10.61
N ALA A 267 9.73 -11.41 -10.94
CA ALA A 267 9.12 -10.50 -9.96
C ALA A 267 8.15 -9.46 -10.58
N GLU A 268 7.61 -9.70 -11.79
CA GLU A 268 6.82 -8.68 -12.52
C GLU A 268 5.55 -8.18 -11.78
N ALA A 269 5.09 -8.89 -10.75
CA ALA A 269 3.95 -8.46 -9.94
C ALA A 269 4.32 -7.94 -8.54
N CYS A 270 5.52 -8.21 -8.01
CA CYS A 270 5.76 -8.15 -6.56
C CYS A 270 7.21 -7.84 -6.12
N GLY A 271 8.08 -7.26 -6.93
CA GLY A 271 9.46 -6.97 -6.46
C GLY A 271 9.58 -5.76 -5.52
N GLU A 272 10.66 -5.72 -4.73
CA GLU A 272 11.07 -4.50 -4.00
C GLU A 272 11.31 -3.36 -4.98
N LEU A 273 10.60 -2.25 -4.80
CA LEU A 273 10.90 -1.01 -5.53
C LEU A 273 11.90 -0.15 -4.74
N ARG A 274 12.85 0.43 -5.47
CA ARG A 274 13.78 1.46 -5.03
C ARG A 274 13.44 2.76 -5.74
N SER A 275 13.78 3.88 -5.10
CA SER A 275 13.62 5.22 -5.69
C SER A 275 12.19 5.45 -6.19
N LEU A 276 11.27 5.64 -5.26
CA LEU A 276 9.88 5.94 -5.56
C LEU A 276 9.74 7.40 -5.96
N TYR A 277 8.91 7.65 -6.95
CA TYR A 277 8.62 8.95 -7.49
C TYR A 277 7.11 9.11 -7.66
N ARG A 278 6.58 10.25 -7.27
CA ARG A 278 5.15 10.57 -7.32
C ARG A 278 4.86 11.45 -8.54
N LEU A 279 3.78 11.11 -9.24
CA LEU A 279 3.10 11.96 -10.20
C LEU A 279 2.21 12.91 -9.40
N THR A 280 2.49 14.20 -9.49
CA THR A 280 1.75 15.26 -8.79
C THR A 280 1.02 16.13 -9.81
N ALA A 281 0.23 17.11 -9.36
CA ALA A 281 -0.38 18.09 -10.26
C ALA A 281 0.66 18.88 -11.09
N ALA A 282 1.93 18.92 -10.66
CA ALA A 282 3.02 19.56 -11.40
C ALA A 282 3.73 18.62 -12.41
N SER A 283 3.43 17.32 -12.37
CA SER A 283 4.00 16.36 -13.32
C SER A 283 3.44 16.59 -14.72
N VAL A 284 4.29 16.47 -15.74
CA VAL A 284 3.89 16.71 -17.13
C VAL A 284 4.17 15.45 -17.93
N VAL A 285 3.15 14.95 -18.65
CA VAL A 285 3.26 13.82 -19.56
C VAL A 285 3.12 14.36 -20.99
N SER A 286 4.20 14.25 -21.76
CA SER A 286 4.22 14.65 -23.17
C SER A 286 4.42 13.43 -24.05
N VAL A 287 3.43 13.14 -24.88
CA VAL A 287 3.47 12.06 -25.86
C VAL A 287 3.85 12.64 -27.23
N ARG A 288 4.76 11.96 -27.93
CA ARG A 288 5.17 12.26 -29.31
C ARG A 288 5.20 10.95 -30.10
N ARG A 289 5.28 11.04 -31.43
CA ARG A 289 5.31 9.86 -32.32
C ARG A 289 6.38 8.83 -31.96
N ASP A 290 7.55 9.25 -31.48
CA ASP A 290 8.72 8.38 -31.24
C ASP A 290 9.07 8.18 -29.75
N ARG A 291 8.46 8.96 -28.85
CA ARG A 291 8.80 8.96 -27.43
C ARG A 291 7.66 9.44 -26.55
N LEU A 292 7.63 8.94 -25.32
CA LEU A 292 6.86 9.54 -24.22
C LEU A 292 7.83 10.11 -23.19
N VAL A 293 7.54 11.32 -22.70
CA VAL A 293 8.36 11.99 -21.69
C VAL A 293 7.51 12.29 -20.47
N VAL A 294 7.95 11.85 -19.29
CA VAL A 294 7.36 12.22 -18.00
C VAL A 294 8.32 13.13 -17.25
N GLU A 295 7.88 14.32 -16.88
CA GLU A 295 8.67 15.33 -16.18
C GLU A 295 8.10 15.65 -14.79
N ASN A 296 8.93 16.28 -13.96
CA ASN A 296 8.57 16.74 -12.62
C ASN A 296 8.01 15.65 -11.70
N LEU A 297 8.54 14.43 -11.76
CA LEU A 297 8.19 13.44 -10.74
C LEU A 297 8.90 13.79 -9.44
N GLU A 298 8.13 13.79 -8.36
CA GLU A 298 8.57 14.24 -7.05
C GLU A 298 9.08 13.07 -6.21
N ARG A 299 10.16 13.29 -5.48
CA ARG A 299 10.64 12.38 -4.45
C ARG A 299 11.14 13.17 -3.24
N ASP A 300 10.62 12.85 -2.07
CA ASP A 300 10.99 13.48 -0.79
C ASP A 300 10.82 15.01 -0.83
N GLY A 301 9.70 15.52 -1.36
CA GLY A 301 9.43 16.96 -1.43
C GLY A 301 10.14 17.71 -2.57
N ARG A 302 10.78 17.00 -3.51
CA ARG A 302 11.61 17.61 -4.57
C ARG A 302 11.45 16.91 -5.92
N SER A 303 11.27 17.69 -6.99
CA SER A 303 11.32 17.20 -8.37
C SER A 303 12.74 16.76 -8.74
N LYS A 304 12.91 15.50 -9.14
CA LYS A 304 14.24 14.93 -9.42
C LYS A 304 14.31 14.06 -10.66
N LEU A 305 13.19 13.78 -11.30
CA LEU A 305 13.14 12.74 -12.32
C LEU A 305 12.46 13.20 -13.60
N LYS A 306 13.10 12.85 -14.71
CA LYS A 306 12.55 12.85 -16.05
C LYS A 306 12.71 11.45 -16.62
N LEU A 307 11.62 10.87 -17.11
CA LEU A 307 11.59 9.53 -17.71
C LEU A 307 11.29 9.64 -19.20
N VAL A 308 11.90 8.74 -19.99
CA VAL A 308 11.59 8.61 -21.41
C VAL A 308 11.27 7.16 -21.73
N VAL A 309 10.15 6.96 -22.44
CA VAL A 309 9.79 5.71 -23.09
C VAL A 309 10.15 5.82 -24.57
N ARG A 310 10.70 4.76 -25.15
CA ARG A 310 10.94 4.63 -26.60
C ARG A 310 10.55 3.22 -27.07
N GLY A 311 10.11 3.12 -28.33
CA GLY A 311 9.79 1.85 -28.96
C GLY A 311 8.43 1.26 -28.56
N ASP A 312 8.33 -0.07 -28.63
CA ASP A 312 7.05 -0.81 -28.65
C ASP A 312 6.20 -0.70 -27.37
N ASP A 313 6.77 -0.25 -26.26
CA ASP A 313 6.05 -0.08 -24.99
C ASP A 313 5.44 1.33 -24.83
N LEU A 314 5.62 2.24 -25.81
CA LEU A 314 5.17 3.64 -25.74
C LEU A 314 3.66 3.75 -25.51
N GLU A 315 2.85 3.09 -26.34
CA GLU A 315 1.38 3.15 -26.25
C GLU A 315 0.88 2.57 -24.92
N LYS A 316 1.52 1.50 -24.43
CA LYS A 316 1.16 0.86 -23.16
C LYS A 316 1.49 1.75 -21.97
N TRP A 317 2.66 2.39 -21.97
CA TRP A 317 3.03 3.39 -20.97
C TRP A 317 2.12 4.61 -21.02
N ALA A 318 1.80 5.11 -22.22
CA ALA A 318 0.88 6.23 -22.40
C ALA A 318 -0.49 5.92 -21.82
N ALA A 319 -1.10 4.80 -22.22
CA ALA A 319 -2.41 4.39 -21.73
C ALA A 319 -2.43 4.15 -20.21
N ALA A 320 -1.35 3.60 -19.65
CA ALA A 320 -1.26 3.39 -18.20
C ALA A 320 -1.12 4.71 -17.43
N LEU A 321 -0.30 5.64 -17.92
CA LEU A 321 -0.17 6.98 -17.36
C LEU A 321 -1.45 7.80 -17.50
N GLU A 322 -2.18 7.64 -18.61
CA GLU A 322 -3.45 8.33 -18.87
C GLU A 322 -4.53 7.88 -17.90
N ARG A 323 -4.58 6.57 -17.59
CA ARG A 323 -5.45 6.07 -16.52
C ARG A 323 -5.04 6.59 -15.14
N ALA A 324 -3.74 6.69 -14.88
CA ALA A 324 -3.22 7.09 -13.59
C ALA A 324 -3.36 8.60 -13.30
N VAL A 325 -3.09 9.44 -14.30
CA VAL A 325 -3.04 10.91 -14.20
C VAL A 325 -3.55 11.57 -15.48
N PRO A 326 -4.85 11.41 -15.82
CA PRO A 326 -5.40 11.90 -17.09
C PRO A 326 -5.20 13.41 -17.28
N GLN A 327 -5.30 14.19 -16.21
CA GLN A 327 -5.14 15.64 -16.20
C GLN A 327 -3.70 16.13 -16.48
N ASN A 328 -2.71 15.24 -16.50
CA ASN A 328 -1.30 15.58 -16.65
C ASN A 328 -0.79 15.46 -18.10
N PHE A 329 -1.65 15.06 -19.03
CA PHE A 329 -1.32 14.96 -20.45
C PHE A 329 -1.38 16.35 -21.08
N SER A 330 -0.25 16.82 -21.60
CA SER A 330 -0.22 18.05 -22.37
C SER A 330 -0.90 17.82 -23.73
N ASP A 331 -1.90 18.60 -24.08
CA ASP A 331 -2.46 18.65 -25.44
C ASP A 331 -1.33 18.98 -26.41
N SER A 332 -0.85 17.96 -27.13
CA SER A 332 0.04 18.16 -28.26
C SER A 332 -0.77 18.12 -29.54
N GLY A 333 -1.56 19.17 -29.74
CA GLY A 333 -1.92 19.60 -31.09
C GLY A 333 -0.63 20.06 -31.77
N ASP A 334 -0.18 19.29 -32.75
CA ASP A 334 0.93 19.62 -33.64
C ASP A 334 0.49 20.82 -34.50
N GLU A 335 1.27 21.90 -34.48
CA GLU A 335 1.67 22.69 -35.65
C GLU A 335 2.51 23.89 -35.18
N SER A 336 3.83 23.75 -35.24
CA SER A 336 4.71 24.89 -35.48
C SER A 336 5.31 24.69 -36.87
N PRO A 337 5.24 25.70 -37.75
CA PRO A 337 5.59 25.54 -39.14
C PRO A 337 7.08 25.21 -39.26
N VAL A 338 7.36 24.29 -40.18
CA VAL A 338 8.70 24.06 -40.73
C VAL A 338 9.21 25.41 -41.23
N VAL A 339 10.22 25.96 -40.55
CA VAL A 339 11.03 27.02 -41.13
C VAL A 339 11.93 26.32 -42.13
N ASP A 340 11.52 26.37 -43.40
CA ASP A 340 12.38 26.05 -44.53
C ASP A 340 13.59 26.98 -44.49
N LEU A 341 14.73 26.45 -44.08
CA LEU A 341 16.04 27.01 -44.35
C LEU A 341 16.50 26.44 -45.70
N ASP A 342 15.95 26.96 -46.78
CA ASP A 342 16.63 27.03 -48.07
C ASP A 342 15.84 27.93 -49.04
N THR A 343 16.28 29.18 -49.17
CA THR A 343 16.45 29.83 -50.47
C THR A 343 17.23 31.15 -50.30
N SER A 344 18.45 31.14 -50.85
CA SER A 344 19.26 32.24 -51.43
C SER A 344 19.72 33.40 -50.55
#